data_AF-M1VWH4-F1
#
_entry.id   AF-M1VWH4-F1
#
_cell.length_a   1.000
_cell.length_b   1.000
_cell.length_c   1.000
_cell.angle_alpha   90.00
_cell.angle_beta   90.00
_cell.angle_gamma   90.00
#
_symmetry.space_group_name_H-M   'P 1'
#
loop_
_entity.id
_entity.type
_entity.pdbx_description
1 polymer ?
#
loop_
_entity_poly.entity_id
_entity_poly.type
_entity_poly.pdbx_seq_one_letter_code
_entity_poly.pdbx_strand_id
1 'polypeptide(L)'
;MSSQRQGITLEHSPDGSGYRLLELPPDLANLLESQAAPVLTLESSDTTAILRTPDRTYTLRQKNTSNALCLLSTRQSPDSAEPHVAIVATVHETVDLDPVHEPSGRVDGLYDTGSRGKWHERFGKGR
;
A
#
# COMPACT_ATOMS: atom_id res chain seq x y z
N MET A 1 0.23 -15.90 48.08
CA MET A 1 -0.52 -14.84 47.37
C MET A 1 -0.16 -14.96 45.90
N SER A 2 -0.94 -15.71 45.11
CA SER A 2 -0.66 -15.94 43.68
C SER A 2 -1.29 -14.81 42.87
N SER A 3 -0.47 -13.98 42.25
CA SER A 3 -0.91 -12.89 41.38
C SER A 3 -1.59 -13.48 40.14
N GLN A 4 -2.92 -13.41 40.07
CA GLN A 4 -3.66 -13.73 38.86
C GLN A 4 -3.26 -12.72 37.78
N ARG A 5 -2.55 -13.19 36.76
CA ARG A 5 -2.27 -12.39 35.57
C ARG A 5 -3.58 -12.26 34.79
N GLN A 6 -4.19 -11.08 34.79
CA GLN A 6 -5.22 -10.72 33.82
C GLN A 6 -4.56 -10.69 32.45
N GLY A 7 -4.76 -11.76 31.67
CA GLY A 7 -4.29 -11.88 30.30
C GLY A 7 -5.40 -11.52 29.32
N ILE A 8 -5.02 -11.03 28.13
CA ILE A 8 -5.94 -10.85 27.02
C ILE A 8 -5.95 -12.16 26.21
N THR A 9 -7.13 -12.70 25.95
CA THR A 9 -7.25 -13.88 25.09
C THR A 9 -6.97 -13.49 23.64
N LEU A 10 -6.07 -14.24 23.00
CA LEU A 10 -5.73 -14.08 21.59
C LEU A 10 -6.19 -15.31 20.80
N GLU A 11 -7.08 -15.11 19.85
CA GLU A 11 -7.59 -16.14 18.95
C GLU A 11 -7.07 -15.90 17.52
N HIS A 12 -6.80 -16.96 16.77
CA HIS A 12 -6.49 -16.84 15.34
C HIS A 12 -7.72 -17.24 14.52
N SER A 13 -8.43 -16.25 13.96
CA SER A 13 -9.71 -16.43 13.25
C SER A 13 -9.74 -15.56 11.98
N PRO A 14 -9.03 -15.95 10.91
CA PRO A 14 -9.06 -15.21 9.65
C PRO A 14 -10.46 -15.25 9.02
N ASP A 15 -11.00 -14.11 8.63
CA ASP A 15 -12.37 -14.00 8.09
C ASP A 15 -12.45 -14.14 6.56
N GLY A 16 -11.31 -14.21 5.86
CA GLY A 16 -11.24 -14.37 4.41
C GLY A 16 -11.51 -13.09 3.61
N SER A 17 -11.64 -11.92 4.25
CA SER A 17 -11.96 -10.65 3.57
C SER A 17 -10.87 -10.15 2.62
N GLY A 18 -9.66 -10.72 2.68
CA GLY A 18 -8.56 -10.36 1.79
C GLY A 18 -7.92 -9.00 2.12
N TYR A 19 -7.82 -8.66 3.41
CA TYR A 19 -7.19 -7.41 3.86
C TYR A 19 -5.79 -7.22 3.27
N ARG A 20 -5.50 -5.99 2.84
CA ARG A 20 -4.16 -5.55 2.46
C ARG A 20 -3.81 -4.25 3.16
N LEU A 21 -2.51 -4.02 3.30
CA LEU A 21 -1.95 -2.80 3.89
C LEU A 21 -1.43 -1.89 2.78
N LEU A 22 -1.90 -0.65 2.78
CA LEU A 22 -1.48 0.40 1.87
C LEU A 22 -0.69 1.44 2.65
N GLU A 23 0.55 1.72 2.24
CA GLU A 23 1.39 2.78 2.81
C GLU A 23 0.95 4.13 2.25
N LEU A 24 0.47 5.02 3.12
CA LEU A 24 -0.08 6.32 2.73
C LEU A 24 0.99 7.44 2.85
N PRO A 25 1.24 8.19 1.76
CA PRO A 25 1.96 9.46 1.85
C PRO A 25 1.28 10.44 2.81
N PRO A 26 2.01 11.32 3.51
CA PRO A 26 1.44 12.22 4.52
C PRO A 26 0.32 13.12 3.98
N ASP A 27 0.47 13.61 2.76
CA ASP A 27 -0.54 14.40 2.05
C ASP A 27 -1.84 13.62 1.83
N LEU A 28 -1.75 12.35 1.43
CA LEU A 28 -2.91 11.50 1.22
C LEU A 28 -3.58 11.10 2.53
N ALA A 29 -2.81 10.81 3.57
CA ALA A 29 -3.34 10.55 4.91
C ALA A 29 -4.13 11.75 5.43
N ASN A 30 -3.56 12.96 5.34
CA ASN A 30 -4.25 14.20 5.73
C ASN A 30 -5.52 14.45 4.91
N LEU A 31 -5.50 14.13 3.61
CA LEU A 31 -6.67 14.26 2.74
C LEU A 31 -7.81 13.33 3.17
N LEU A 32 -7.49 12.07 3.51
CA LEU A 32 -8.44 11.06 3.97
C LEU A 32 -9.01 11.37 5.37
N GLU A 33 -8.21 11.99 6.24
CA GLU A 33 -8.64 12.42 7.59
C GLU A 33 -9.41 13.75 7.59
N SER A 34 -9.44 14.47 6.47
CA SER A 34 -10.13 15.75 6.36
C SER A 34 -11.66 15.62 6.42
N GLN A 35 -12.35 16.67 6.87
CA GLN A 35 -13.83 16.68 6.92
C GLN A 35 -14.49 16.51 5.54
N ALA A 36 -13.77 16.84 4.46
CA ALA A 36 -14.21 16.69 3.09
C ALA A 36 -13.38 15.61 2.37
N ALA A 37 -13.23 14.44 3.01
CA ALA A 37 -12.52 13.31 2.45
C ALA A 37 -13.08 12.94 1.05
N PRO A 38 -12.27 13.03 -0.01
CA PRO A 38 -12.73 12.72 -1.36
C PRO A 38 -12.84 11.21 -1.57
N VAL A 39 -13.62 10.82 -2.58
CA VAL A 39 -13.65 9.43 -3.06
C VAL A 39 -12.36 9.17 -3.83
N LEU A 40 -11.59 8.17 -3.38
CA LEU A 40 -10.43 7.68 -4.11
C LEU A 40 -10.85 6.57 -5.07
N THR A 41 -10.30 6.58 -6.29
CA THR A 41 -10.59 5.55 -7.28
C THR A 41 -9.36 4.68 -7.56
N LEU A 42 -9.59 3.36 -7.60
CA LEU A 42 -8.59 2.38 -8.04
C LEU A 42 -8.92 1.98 -9.47
N GLU A 43 -7.98 2.20 -10.38
CA GLU A 43 -8.09 1.89 -11.79
C GLU A 43 -7.02 0.85 -12.17
N SER A 44 -7.37 -0.08 -13.05
CA SER A 44 -6.38 -0.98 -13.66
C SER A 44 -5.83 -0.32 -14.90
N SER A 45 -4.51 -0.26 -15.02
CA SER A 45 -3.79 -0.01 -16.27
C SER A 45 -3.31 -1.34 -16.86
N ASP A 46 -2.74 -1.30 -18.07
CA ASP A 46 -2.24 -2.48 -18.78
C ASP A 46 -1.13 -3.22 -17.99
N THR A 47 -0.42 -2.51 -17.12
CA THR A 47 0.77 -3.05 -16.42
C THR A 47 0.70 -2.94 -14.90
N THR A 48 -0.10 -2.02 -14.35
CA THR A 48 -0.13 -1.72 -12.91
C THR A 48 -1.53 -1.25 -12.47
N ALA A 49 -1.80 -1.30 -11.17
CA ALA A 49 -2.96 -0.62 -10.60
C ALA A 49 -2.59 0.84 -10.26
N ILE A 50 -3.55 1.74 -10.40
CA ILE A 50 -3.39 3.18 -10.21
C ILE A 50 -4.42 3.65 -9.17
N LEU A 51 -3.97 4.42 -8.18
CA LEU A 51 -4.82 5.16 -7.26
C LEU A 51 -4.90 6.62 -7.71
N ARG A 52 -6.12 7.12 -7.93
CA ARG A 52 -6.35 8.52 -8.29
C ARG A 52 -6.99 9.26 -7.11
N THR A 53 -6.40 10.40 -6.80
CA THR A 53 -6.96 11.42 -5.92
C THR A 53 -7.45 12.59 -6.81
N PRO A 54 -8.18 13.58 -6.27
CA PRO A 54 -8.59 14.74 -7.05
C PRO A 54 -7.42 15.54 -7.66
N ASP A 55 -6.25 15.49 -7.02
CA ASP A 55 -5.08 16.31 -7.35
C ASP A 55 -3.88 15.51 -7.88
N ARG A 56 -3.83 14.19 -7.64
CA ARG A 56 -2.64 13.35 -7.87
C ARG A 56 -3.02 11.95 -8.34
N THR A 57 -2.03 11.30 -8.94
CA THR A 57 -2.11 9.93 -9.42
C THR A 57 -0.92 9.16 -8.85
N TYR A 58 -1.17 7.96 -8.34
CA TYR A 58 -0.14 7.09 -7.76
C TYR A 58 -0.20 5.70 -8.41
N THR A 59 0.93 5.13 -8.74
CA THR A 59 1.05 3.70 -9.08
C THR A 59 1.20 2.88 -7.81
N LEU A 60 0.51 1.74 -7.75
CA LEU A 60 0.62 0.79 -6.66
C LEU A 60 1.80 -0.15 -6.89
N ARG A 61 2.66 -0.29 -5.89
CA ARG A 61 3.79 -1.20 -5.91
C ARG A 61 3.74 -2.15 -4.74
N GLN A 62 3.57 -3.44 -5.03
CA GLN A 62 3.59 -4.47 -4.00
C GLN A 62 5.01 -4.73 -3.50
N LYS A 63 5.18 -4.86 -2.19
CA LYS A 63 6.45 -5.11 -1.52
C LYS A 63 6.30 -6.22 -0.50
N ASN A 64 7.05 -7.29 -0.67
CA ASN A 64 7.03 -8.40 0.27
C ASN A 64 7.79 -8.04 1.55
N THR A 65 7.32 -8.56 2.67
CA THR A 65 7.95 -8.42 3.98
C THR A 65 8.49 -9.77 4.45
N SER A 66 9.70 -9.79 5.01
CA SER A 66 10.27 -11.02 5.59
C SER A 66 9.60 -11.42 6.90
N ASN A 67 8.82 -10.52 7.49
CA ASN A 67 8.04 -10.73 8.70
C ASN A 67 6.55 -10.86 8.35
N ALA A 68 5.81 -11.61 9.16
CA ALA A 68 4.36 -11.65 9.11
C ALA A 68 3.77 -10.49 9.92
N LEU A 69 2.78 -9.81 9.35
CA LEU A 69 2.00 -8.76 10.00
C LEU A 69 0.63 -9.32 10.36
N CYS A 70 0.35 -9.47 11.65
CA CYS A 70 -0.95 -9.94 12.14
C CYS A 70 -1.90 -8.75 12.33
N LEU A 71 -3.00 -8.71 11.59
CA LEU A 71 -4.07 -7.74 11.79
C LEU A 71 -4.97 -8.22 12.92
N LEU A 72 -5.12 -7.39 13.94
CA LEU A 72 -5.89 -7.70 15.13
C LEU A 72 -7.20 -6.91 15.12
N SER A 73 -8.31 -7.59 15.37
CA SER A 73 -9.58 -6.96 15.69
C SER A 73 -9.95 -7.24 17.13
N THR A 74 -10.40 -6.22 17.85
CA THR A 74 -11.07 -6.43 19.14
C THR A 74 -12.42 -7.09 18.87
N ARG A 75 -12.78 -8.07 19.70
CA ARG A 75 -14.12 -8.67 19.72
C ARG A 75 -14.68 -8.46 21.11
N GLN A 76 -15.71 -7.64 21.23
CA GLN A 76 -16.49 -7.56 22.46
C GLN A 76 -17.61 -8.59 22.36
N SER A 77 -17.53 -9.65 23.17
CA SER A 77 -18.67 -10.54 23.36
C SER A 77 -19.64 -9.86 24.32
N PRO A 78 -20.95 -9.80 24.01
CA PRO A 78 -21.93 -9.22 24.93
C PRO A 78 -22.02 -9.98 26.27
N ASP A 79 -21.59 -11.25 26.31
CA ASP A 79 -21.63 -12.12 27.50
C ASP A 79 -20.31 -12.16 28.30
N SER A 80 -19.25 -11.51 27.84
CA SER A 80 -17.95 -11.53 28.52
C SER A 80 -17.35 -10.12 28.63
N ALA A 81 -17.15 -9.68 29.87
CA ALA A 81 -16.46 -8.43 30.17
C ALA A 81 -14.94 -8.49 29.91
N GLU A 82 -14.39 -9.70 29.72
CA GLU A 82 -12.96 -9.88 29.47
C GLU A 82 -12.60 -9.50 28.02
N PRO A 83 -11.52 -8.71 27.82
CA PRO A 83 -11.09 -8.30 26.50
C PRO A 83 -10.63 -9.51 25.67
N HIS A 84 -11.19 -9.64 24.46
CA HIS A 84 -10.84 -10.68 23.50
C HIS A 84 -10.33 -10.04 22.20
N VAL A 85 -9.25 -10.60 21.66
CA VAL A 85 -8.62 -10.13 20.42
C VAL A 85 -8.50 -11.29 19.45
N ALA A 86 -8.88 -11.05 18.20
CA ALA A 86 -8.75 -12.02 17.12
C ALA A 86 -7.74 -11.55 16.07
N ILE A 87 -6.84 -12.42 15.65
CA ILE A 87 -6.06 -12.25 14.42
C ILE A 87 -7.00 -12.51 13.24
N VAL A 88 -7.38 -11.45 12.53
CA VAL A 88 -8.32 -11.49 11.39
C VAL A 88 -7.61 -11.65 10.05
N ALA A 89 -6.31 -11.36 9.99
CA ALA A 89 -5.47 -11.65 8.84
C ALA A 89 -3.99 -11.71 9.22
N THR A 90 -3.23 -12.44 8.40
CA THR A 90 -1.77 -12.48 8.47
C THR A 90 -1.23 -12.09 7.10
N VAL A 91 -0.59 -10.93 7.03
CA VAL A 91 -0.16 -10.29 5.79
C VAL A 91 1.36 -10.39 5.66
N HIS A 92 1.84 -10.67 4.44
CA HIS A 92 3.27 -10.81 4.12
C HIS A 92 3.72 -9.82 3.03
N GLU A 93 2.85 -8.88 2.68
CA GLU A 93 3.08 -7.87 1.65
C GLU A 93 2.44 -6.54 2.06
N THR A 94 3.11 -5.44 1.76
CA THR A 94 2.51 -4.10 1.79
C THR A 94 2.41 -3.56 0.38
N VAL A 95 1.56 -2.57 0.18
CA VAL A 95 1.42 -1.85 -1.07
C VAL A 95 1.95 -0.43 -0.84
N ASP A 96 2.98 -0.05 -1.57
CA ASP A 96 3.51 1.31 -1.58
C ASP A 96 2.83 2.13 -2.68
N LEU A 97 2.76 3.45 -2.50
CA LEU A 97 2.26 4.40 -3.48
C LEU A 97 3.40 5.24 -4.04
N ASP A 98 3.66 5.08 -5.35
CA ASP A 98 4.65 5.88 -6.06
C ASP A 98 3.93 6.97 -6.88
N PRO A 99 4.24 8.27 -6.70
CA PRO A 99 3.57 9.34 -7.42
C PRO A 99 3.90 9.28 -8.92
N VAL A 100 2.86 9.33 -9.74
CA VAL A 100 2.99 9.46 -11.18
C VAL A 100 3.16 10.94 -11.50
N HIS A 101 4.37 11.31 -11.93
CA HIS A 101 4.58 12.58 -12.58
C HIS A 101 4.08 12.47 -14.02
N GLU A 102 2.82 12.82 -14.27
CA GLU A 102 2.39 13.07 -15.64
C GLU A 102 3.25 14.22 -16.19
N PRO A 103 3.94 14.05 -17.32
CA PRO A 103 4.64 15.16 -17.94
C PRO A 103 3.58 16.20 -18.28
N SER A 104 3.68 17.35 -17.60
CA SER A 104 2.81 18.49 -17.79
C SER A 104 2.76 18.84 -19.28
N GLY A 105 1.64 18.51 -19.92
CA GLY A 105 1.34 18.89 -21.30
C GLY A 105 2.27 18.29 -22.35
N ARG A 106 1.71 17.45 -23.22
CA ARG A 106 2.09 17.52 -24.64
C ARG A 106 1.80 18.95 -25.12
N VAL A 107 2.79 19.83 -25.01
CA VAL A 107 2.91 20.93 -25.96
C VAL A 107 3.34 20.26 -27.25
N ASP A 108 2.41 20.19 -28.20
CA ASP A 108 2.67 19.83 -29.58
C ASP A 108 3.74 20.81 -30.10
N GLY A 109 5.00 20.36 -30.10
CA GLY A 109 6.15 21.25 -30.16
C GLY A 109 7.47 20.53 -30.14
N LEU A 110 7.67 19.66 -31.15
CA LEU A 110 8.93 19.23 -31.74
C LEU A 110 10.24 19.65 -31.00
N TYR A 111 10.91 18.69 -30.36
CA TYR A 111 12.37 18.60 -30.48
C TYR A 111 12.81 17.12 -30.42
N ASP A 112 13.30 16.66 -31.56
CA ASP A 112 14.12 15.46 -31.68
C ASP A 112 15.51 15.79 -31.10
N THR A 113 15.76 15.44 -29.83
CA THR A 113 17.13 15.37 -29.32
C THR A 113 17.60 13.93 -29.41
N GLY A 114 18.09 13.59 -30.61
CA GLY A 114 18.67 12.32 -30.94
C GLY A 114 19.78 11.92 -29.95
N SER A 115 19.59 10.77 -29.29
CA SER A 115 20.69 10.02 -28.68
C SER A 115 20.29 8.55 -28.49
N ARG A 116 19.96 7.86 -29.58
CA ARG A 116 19.76 6.40 -29.63
C ARG A 116 21.07 5.64 -29.91
N GLY A 117 22.17 5.94 -29.21
CA GLY A 117 23.47 5.49 -29.73
C GLY A 117 24.64 5.24 -28.78
N LYS A 118 24.46 5.05 -27.46
CA LYS A 118 25.64 4.88 -26.57
C LYS A 118 25.61 3.73 -25.55
N TRP A 119 24.65 2.80 -25.64
CA TRP A 119 24.71 1.61 -24.78
C TRP A 119 25.55 0.47 -25.40
N HIS A 120 25.48 0.29 -26.73
CA HIS A 120 26.09 -0.86 -27.40
C HIS A 120 27.63 -0.80 -27.54
N GLU A 121 28.27 0.33 -27.24
CA GLU A 121 29.74 0.47 -27.32
C GLU A 121 30.48 -0.03 -26.06
N ARG A 122 29.79 -0.22 -24.92
CA ARG A 122 30.47 -0.49 -23.63
C ARG A 122 30.87 -1.95 -23.39
N PHE A 123 30.50 -2.89 -24.25
CA PHE A 123 30.76 -4.34 -24.02
C PHE A 123 31.41 -5.07 -25.21
N GLY A 124 31.95 -4.36 -26.20
CA GLY A 124 32.39 -4.96 -27.47
C GLY A 124 33.89 -5.03 -27.76
N LYS A 125 34.80 -4.80 -26.80
CA LYS A 125 36.24 -4.85 -27.09
C LYS A 125 37.06 -5.51 -25.98
N GLY A 126 37.32 -6.79 -26.18
CA GLY A 126 38.19 -7.61 -25.35
C GLY A 126 38.26 -9.05 -25.87
N ARG A 127 38.77 -9.23 -27.09
CA ARG A 127 39.36 -10.48 -27.59
C ARG A 127 40.71 -10.14 -28.19
#